data_AF-A0A6B3H437-F1
#
_entry.id   AF-A0A6B3H437-F1
#
_cell.length_a   1.000
_cell.length_b   1.000
_cell.length_c   1.000
_cell.angle_alpha   90.00
_cell.angle_beta   90.00
_cell.angle_gamma   90.00
#
_symmetry.space_group_name_H-M   'P 1'
#
loop_
_entity.id
_entity.type
_entity.pdbx_description
1 polymer ?
#
loop_
_entity_poly.entity_id
_entity_poly.type
_entity_poly.pdbx_seq_one_letter_code
_entity_poly.pdbx_strand_id
1 'polypeptide(L)' 'TSAKVNHLNVLPQGAPERETRVLDMVAQMDEEGFGGCTLTGECATACPKGIPLPSIAAMNKEWLRATRKVRR' A
#
# COMPACT_ATOMS: atom_id res chain seq x y z
N THR A 1 -5.53 -2.68 -2.73
CA THR A 1 -4.62 -2.23 -1.64
C THR A 1 -4.22 -0.77 -1.77
N SER A 2 -3.38 -0.39 -2.75
CA SER A 2 -2.75 0.94 -2.80
C SER A 2 -3.70 2.15 -2.82
N ALA A 3 -4.81 2.11 -3.56
CA ALA A 3 -5.77 3.22 -3.58
C ALA A 3 -6.34 3.55 -2.19
N LYS A 4 -6.70 2.53 -1.40
CA LYS A 4 -7.28 2.72 -0.07
C LYS A 4 -6.24 3.31 0.89
N VAL A 5 -5.01 2.80 0.83
CA VAL A 5 -3.87 3.33 1.59
C VAL A 5 -3.65 4.80 1.26
N ASN A 6 -3.53 5.16 -0.02
CA ASN A 6 -3.29 6.54 -0.42
C ASN A 6 -4.44 7.47 -0.07
N HIS A 7 -5.68 7.04 -0.30
CA HIS A 7 -6.87 7.82 0.00
C HIS A 7 -6.97 8.17 1.49
N LEU A 8 -6.77 7.19 2.38
CA LEU A 8 -6.94 7.42 3.82
C LEU A 8 -5.71 8.11 4.42
N ASN A 9 -4.53 7.95 3.83
CA ASN A 9 -3.30 8.54 4.34
C ASN A 9 -3.17 10.05 4.05
N VAL A 10 -3.99 10.62 3.18
CA VAL A 10 -4.06 12.08 2.95
C VAL A 10 -5.05 12.78 3.87
N LEU A 11 -5.89 12.02 4.58
CA LEU A 11 -6.89 12.56 5.49
C LEU A 11 -6.30 12.70 6.91
N PRO A 12 -6.53 13.83 7.61
CA PRO A 12 -6.10 13.98 9.01
C PRO A 12 -6.62 12.86 9.92
N GLN A 13 -7.84 12.40 9.67
CA GLN A 13 -8.50 11.32 10.42
C GLN A 13 -7.80 9.97 10.23
N GLY A 14 -7.12 9.78 9.09
CA GLY A 14 -6.40 8.54 8.79
C GLY A 14 -4.97 8.50 9.33
N ALA A 15 -4.47 9.60 9.91
CA ALA A 15 -3.11 9.70 10.43
C ALA A 15 -2.80 8.72 11.58
N PRO A 16 -3.69 8.51 12.58
CA PRO A 16 -3.41 7.60 13.70
C PRO A 16 -3.15 6.15 13.26
N GLU A 17 -3.88 5.67 12.25
CA GLU A 17 -3.77 4.29 11.75
C GLU A 17 -2.85 4.19 10.53
N ARG A 18 -2.18 5.26 10.13
CA ARG A 18 -1.47 5.33 8.84
C ARG A 18 -0.46 4.20 8.64
N GLU A 19 0.26 3.85 9.70
CA GLU A 19 1.29 2.80 9.70
C GLU A 19 0.68 1.41 9.86
N THR A 20 -0.26 1.20 10.79
CA THR A 20 -0.93 -0.09 10.98
C THR A 20 -1.72 -0.47 9.72
N ARG A 21 -2.46 0.47 9.14
CA ARG A 21 -3.23 0.30 7.89
C ARG A 21 -2.38 -0.25 6.76
N VAL A 22 -1.19 0.29 6.52
CA VAL A 22 -0.35 -0.19 5.40
C VAL A 22 0.25 -1.57 5.70
N LEU A 23 0.60 -1.85 6.95
CA LEU A 23 1.14 -3.15 7.34
C LEU A 23 0.06 -4.23 7.22
N ASP A 24 -1.13 -3.98 7.77
CA ASP A 24 -2.25 -4.92 7.78
C ASP A 24 -2.76 -5.18 6.36
N MET A 25 -2.90 -4.15 5.54
CA MET A 25 -3.36 -4.33 4.16
C MET A 25 -2.34 -5.06 3.28
N VAL A 26 -1.03 -4.90 3.53
CA VAL A 26 -0.01 -5.67 2.81
C VAL A 26 0.01 -7.11 3.30
N ALA A 27 -0.07 -7.34 4.61
CA ALA A 27 -0.16 -8.69 5.17
C ALA A 27 -1.37 -9.46 4.62
N GLN A 28 -2.54 -8.82 4.58
CA GLN A 28 -3.75 -9.42 3.99
C GLN A 28 -3.55 -9.73 2.49
N MET A 29 -2.94 -8.81 1.74
CA MET A 29 -2.67 -8.99 0.31
C MET A 29 -1.74 -10.19 0.05
N ASP A 30 -0.74 -10.39 0.91
CA ASP A 30 0.17 -11.52 0.85
C ASP A 30 -0.54 -12.84 1.24
N GLU A 31 -1.38 -12.83 2.27
CA GLU A 31 -2.18 -13.99 2.70
C GLU A 31 -3.18 -14.45 1.63
N GLU A 32 -3.79 -13.48 0.92
CA GLU A 32 -4.71 -13.74 -0.19
C GLU A 32 -3.99 -14.13 -1.49
N GLY A 33 -2.66 -14.09 -1.52
CA GLY A 33 -1.87 -14.49 -2.69
C GLY A 33 -2.00 -13.52 -3.87
N PHE A 34 -2.42 -12.27 -3.63
CA PHE A 34 -2.52 -11.25 -4.68
C PHE A 34 -1.16 -10.82 -5.25
N GLY A 35 -0.06 -11.30 -4.65
CA GLY A 35 1.30 -11.00 -5.03
C GLY A 35 1.73 -9.60 -4.58
N GLY A 36 3.02 -9.45 -4.27
CA GLY A 36 3.57 -8.14 -3.95
C GLY A 36 3.41 -7.18 -5.13
N CYS A 37 2.94 -5.97 -4.88
CA CYS A 37 2.87 -4.93 -5.92
C CYS A 37 4.29 -4.54 -6.35
N THR A 38 4.80 -5.18 -7.41
CA THR A 38 6.14 -4.90 -7.96
C THR A 38 6.15 -3.59 -8.74
N LEU A 39 7.30 -2.91 -8.77
CA LEU A 39 7.52 -1.71 -9.58
C LEU A 39 7.59 -2.01 -11.09
N THR A 40 7.48 -3.28 -11.48
CA THR A 40 7.42 -3.75 -12.88
C THR A 40 6.15 -3.28 -13.60
N GLY A 41 5.09 -2.94 -12.85
CA GLY A 41 3.90 -2.30 -13.41
C GLY A 41 2.84 -3.23 -14.02
N GLU A 42 3.08 -4.53 -14.06
CA GLU A 42 2.09 -5.53 -14.52
C GLU A 42 0.77 -5.42 -13.76
N CYS A 43 0.84 -5.28 -12.43
CA CYS A 43 -0.34 -5.11 -11.59
C CYS A 43 -1.14 -3.82 -11.91
N ALA A 44 -0.49 -2.75 -12.39
CA ALA A 44 -1.17 -1.53 -12.80
C ALA A 44 -1.92 -1.73 -14.12
N THR A 45 -1.37 -2.52 -15.05
CA THR A 45 -2.00 -2.85 -16.33
C THR A 45 -3.14 -3.85 -16.18
N ALA A 46 -2.97 -4.87 -15.34
CA ALA A 46 -3.98 -5.91 -15.12
C ALA A 46 -5.16 -5.43 -14.25
N CYS A 47 -4.99 -4.34 -13.49
CA CYS A 47 -6.02 -3.86 -12.58
C CYS A 47 -7.24 -3.30 -13.33
N PRO A 48 -8.44 -3.88 -13.19
CA PRO A 48 -9.65 -3.36 -13.86
C PRO A 48 -10.09 -1.99 -13.32
N LYS A 49 -9.51 -1.54 -12.21
CA LYS A 49 -9.76 -0.22 -11.61
C LYS A 49 -8.76 0.84 -12.05
N GLY A 50 -7.81 0.52 -12.93
CA GLY A 50 -6.88 1.49 -13.51
C GLY A 50 -6.00 2.18 -12.46
N ILE A 51 -5.57 1.43 -11.44
CA ILE A 51 -4.73 1.98 -10.37
C ILE A 51 -3.36 2.35 -10.97
N PRO A 52 -2.96 3.63 -10.93
CA PRO A 52 -1.75 4.07 -11.61
C PRO A 52 -0.51 3.65 -10.83
N LEU A 53 0.59 3.35 -11.53
CA LEU A 53 1.86 2.92 -10.93
C LEU A 53 2.39 3.87 -9.80
N PRO A 54 2.25 5.20 -9.90
CA PRO A 54 2.59 6.10 -8.79
C PRO A 54 1.83 5.84 -7.48
N SER A 55 0.59 5.34 -7.55
CA SER A 55 -0.16 4.98 -6.35
C SER A 55 0.46 3.77 -5.64
N ILE A 56 0.93 2.80 -6.42
CA ILE A 56 1.65 1.63 -5.91
C ILE A 56 2.99 2.06 -5.31
N ALA A 57 3.74 2.93 -5.99
CA ALA A 57 5.00 3.46 -5.49
C ALA A 57 4.83 4.21 -4.15
N ALA A 58 3.77 5.01 -4.02
CA ALA A 58 3.44 5.70 -2.76
C ALA A 58 3.13 4.72 -1.61
N MET A 59 2.33 3.68 -1.89
CA MET A 59 2.05 2.63 -0.91
C MET A 59 3.33 1.89 -0.48
N ASN A 60 4.19 1.51 -1.43
CA ASN A 60 5.45 0.80 -1.13
C ASN A 60 6.40 1.66 -0.29
N LYS A 61 6.49 2.97 -0.57
CA LYS A 61 7.26 3.92 0.25
C LYS A 61 6.70 3.99 1.67
N GLU A 62 5.37 3.95 1.81
CA GLU A 62 4.73 3.99 3.12
C GLU A 62 4.95 2.72 3.92
N TRP A 63 4.83 1.57 3.26
CA TRP A 63 5.14 0.27 3.87
C TRP A 63 6.59 0.25 4.38
N LEU A 64 7.56 0.64 3.55
CA LEU A 64 8.97 0.72 3.95
C LEU A 64 9.19 1.64 5.17
N ARG A 65 8.50 2.78 5.22
CA ARG A 65 8.56 3.70 6.36
C ARG A 65 8.02 3.02 7.63
N ALA A 66 6.83 2.41 7.54
CA ALA A 66 6.19 1.74 8.67
C ALA A 66 7.03 0.57 9.18
N THR A 67 7.52 -0.31 8.30
CA THR A 67 8.37 -1.45 8.66
C THR A 67 9.67 -1.02 9.36
N ARG A 68 10.29 0.08 8.91
CA ARG A 68 11.49 0.63 9.56
C ARG A 68 11.22 1.19 10.95
N LYS A 69 10.02 1.73 11.19
CA LYS A 69 9.63 2.29 12.48
C LYS A 69 9.24 1.20 13.48
N VAL A 70 8.54 0.16 13.04
CA VAL A 70 8.21 -1.02 13.89
C VAL A 70 9.46 -1.75 14.36
N ARG A 71 10.52 -1.78 13.53
CA ARG A 71 11.81 -2.39 13.87
C ARG A 71 12.70 -1.56 14.80
N ARG A 72 12.32 -0.31 15.12
CA ARG A 72 13.03 0.57 16.06
C ARG A 72 12.38 0.51 17.43
#